data_AF-A0A5C6AFM4-F1
#
_entry.id   AF-A0A5C6AFM4-F1
#
_cell.length_a   1.000
_cell.length_b   1.000
_cell.length_c   1.000
_cell.angle_alpha   90.00
_cell.angle_beta   90.00
_cell.angle_gamma   90.00
#
_symmetry.space_group_name_H-M   'P 1'
#
loop_
_entity.id
_entity.type
_entity.pdbx_description
1 polymer ?
#
loop_
_entity_poly.entity_id
_entity_poly.type
_entity_poly.pdbx_seq_one_letter_code
_entity_poly.pdbx_strand_id
1 'polypeptide(L)'
;MSVLQVTCPACKTTSNVVATMTNVRCPQCGAVFNARTPVQAAPAGQAQANPASTNADDDDADSSDWSQYAPVIAGIVGLCLLMLILVGASIAMSRSKPAAVDPVTEDTAMDAAKSDEPEFRVVNLPESTRRTIYHDYRRLAGSSIDKKVPLQKDAPARQKLDKVLNQIVDREITHFALNYGISEDDVRQIVAEGDAKQWSINSSQRSVEALPTQ
;
A
#
# COMPACT_ATOMS: atom_id res chain seq x y z
N MET A 1 4.47 2.12 -32.16
CA MET A 1 4.01 1.02 -31.29
C MET A 1 3.22 0.05 -32.16
N SER A 2 3.62 -1.21 -32.27
CA SER A 2 2.96 -2.18 -33.15
C SER A 2 1.68 -2.71 -32.50
N VAL A 3 0.54 -2.54 -33.18
CA VAL A 3 -0.78 -3.04 -32.76
C VAL A 3 -1.05 -4.35 -33.50
N LEU A 4 -1.43 -5.39 -32.77
CA LEU A 4 -1.84 -6.69 -33.30
C LEU A 4 -3.35 -6.83 -33.13
N GLN A 5 -4.05 -7.25 -34.18
CA GLN A 5 -5.47 -7.58 -34.09
C GLN A 5 -5.62 -9.07 -33.77
N VAL A 6 -6.30 -9.40 -32.67
CA VAL A 6 -6.54 -10.78 -32.23
C VAL A 6 -8.02 -11.05 -32.03
N THR A 7 -8.46 -12.25 -32.37
CA THR A 7 -9.86 -12.68 -32.23
C THR A 7 -10.00 -13.53 -30.98
N CYS A 8 -10.93 -13.17 -30.09
CA CYS A 8 -11.22 -13.95 -28.90
C CYS A 8 -11.81 -15.32 -29.28
N PRO A 9 -11.27 -16.44 -28.78
CA PRO A 9 -11.78 -17.78 -29.11
C PRO A 9 -13.17 -18.05 -28.51
N ALA A 10 -13.53 -17.38 -27.41
CA ALA A 10 -14.80 -17.63 -26.71
C ALA A 10 -15.99 -16.88 -27.33
N CYS A 11 -15.81 -15.62 -27.72
CA CYS A 11 -16.89 -14.76 -28.22
C CYS A 11 -16.70 -14.27 -29.66
N LYS A 12 -15.62 -14.69 -30.34
CA LYS A 12 -15.26 -14.29 -31.72
C LYS A 12 -15.12 -12.78 -31.95
N THR A 13 -15.09 -11.98 -30.90
CA THR A 13 -14.86 -10.54 -30.99
C THR A 13 -13.39 -10.25 -31.28
N THR A 14 -13.13 -9.36 -32.22
CA THR A 14 -11.78 -8.87 -32.55
C THR A 14 -11.39 -7.72 -31.61
N SER A 15 -10.16 -7.72 -31.12
CA SER A 15 -9.62 -6.66 -30.28
C SER A 15 -8.20 -6.29 -30.71
N ASN A 16 -7.87 -5.01 -30.57
CA ASN A 16 -6.55 -4.47 -30.86
C ASN A 16 -5.71 -4.53 -29.58
N VAL A 17 -4.63 -5.31 -29.62
CA VAL A 17 -3.74 -5.53 -28.47
C VAL A 17 -2.32 -5.09 -28.81
N VAL A 18 -1.58 -4.65 -27.80
CA VAL A 18 -0.17 -4.28 -27.99
C VAL A 18 0.63 -5.56 -28.24
N ALA A 19 1.45 -5.57 -29.30
CA ALA A 19 2.19 -6.76 -29.75
C ALA A 19 3.13 -7.39 -28.69
N THR A 20 3.39 -6.71 -27.58
CA THR A 20 4.24 -7.17 -26.48
C THR A 20 3.50 -8.05 -25.45
N MET A 21 2.17 -8.10 -25.47
CA MET A 21 1.39 -8.86 -24.48
C MET A 21 1.12 -10.30 -24.93
N THR A 22 1.50 -11.28 -24.10
CA THR A 22 1.30 -12.72 -24.39
C THR A 22 -0.09 -13.18 -23.97
N ASN A 23 -0.61 -12.71 -22.84
CA ASN A 23 -1.96 -13.04 -22.36
C ASN A 23 -2.85 -11.80 -22.42
N VAL A 24 -4.02 -11.94 -23.01
CA VAL A 24 -4.99 -10.86 -23.21
C VAL A 24 -6.33 -11.29 -22.64
N ARG A 25 -6.97 -10.40 -21.89
CA ARG A 25 -8.34 -10.55 -21.43
C ARG A 25 -9.31 -9.94 -22.45
N CYS A 26 -10.30 -10.71 -22.88
CA CYS A 26 -11.33 -10.21 -23.78
C CYS A 26 -12.22 -9.17 -23.07
N PRO A 27 -12.43 -7.97 -23.63
CA PRO A 27 -13.29 -6.95 -23.01
C PRO A 27 -14.78 -7.35 -22.99
N GLN A 28 -15.21 -8.20 -23.92
CA GLN A 28 -16.62 -8.61 -24.02
C GLN A 28 -17.00 -9.76 -23.08
N CYS A 29 -16.22 -10.85 -23.05
CA CYS A 29 -16.57 -12.05 -22.27
C CYS A 29 -15.65 -12.30 -21.07
N GLY A 30 -14.62 -11.48 -20.86
CA GLY A 30 -13.68 -11.62 -19.75
C GLY A 30 -12.73 -12.81 -19.84
N ALA A 31 -12.82 -13.66 -20.87
CA ALA A 31 -11.94 -14.81 -21.07
C ALA A 31 -10.50 -14.37 -21.33
N VAL A 32 -9.53 -15.04 -20.72
CA VAL A 32 -8.09 -14.80 -20.92
C VAL A 32 -7.56 -15.79 -21.95
N PHE A 33 -6.89 -15.31 -23.00
CA PHE A 33 -6.33 -16.13 -24.06
C PHE A 33 -4.96 -15.62 -24.51
N ASN A 34 -4.18 -16.47 -25.19
CA ASN A 34 -2.84 -16.14 -25.63
C ASN A 34 -2.87 -15.44 -27.00
N ALA A 35 -2.31 -14.23 -27.10
CA ALA A 35 -2.30 -13.43 -28.33
C ALA A 35 -1.32 -13.94 -29.40
N ARG A 36 -0.37 -14.81 -29.02
CA ARG A 36 0.67 -15.35 -29.92
C ARG A 36 0.32 -16.70 -30.53
N THR A 37 -0.80 -17.30 -30.15
CA THR A 37 -1.26 -18.55 -30.74
C THR A 37 -2.34 -18.22 -31.77
N PRO A 38 -1.99 -18.01 -33.06
CA PRO A 38 -3.00 -17.99 -34.10
C PRO A 38 -3.70 -19.33 -34.10
N VAL A 39 -5.04 -19.30 -34.02
CA VAL A 39 -5.87 -20.50 -34.15
C VAL A 39 -5.58 -21.09 -35.53
N GLN A 40 -4.77 -22.15 -35.59
CA GLN A 40 -4.79 -23.08 -36.71
C GLN A 40 -6.24 -23.54 -36.81
N ALA A 41 -6.87 -23.28 -37.95
CA ALA A 41 -8.15 -23.84 -38.27
C ALA A 41 -8.05 -25.37 -38.14
N ALA A 42 -8.59 -25.92 -37.05
CA ALA A 42 -8.79 -27.35 -36.94
C ALA A 42 -9.82 -27.73 -38.02
N PRO A 43 -9.51 -28.67 -38.92
CA PRO A 43 -10.49 -29.13 -39.90
C PRO A 43 -11.68 -29.77 -39.17
N ALA A 44 -12.86 -29.57 -39.75
CA ALA A 44 -14.10 -30.13 -39.28
C ALA A 44 -13.97 -31.64 -39.03
N GLY A 45 -14.36 -32.08 -37.83
CA GLY A 45 -14.67 -33.47 -37.53
C GLY A 45 -13.61 -34.23 -36.75
N GLN A 46 -13.53 -34.00 -35.43
CA GLN A 46 -13.37 -35.09 -34.47
C GLN A 46 -14.19 -34.76 -33.22
N ALA A 47 -15.37 -35.37 -33.15
CA ALA A 47 -16.11 -35.55 -31.92
C ALA A 47 -15.37 -36.60 -31.08
N GLN A 48 -15.05 -36.27 -29.83
CA GLN A 48 -14.74 -37.28 -28.83
C GLN A 48 -15.49 -36.96 -27.52
N ALA A 49 -16.63 -37.66 -27.44
CA ALA A 49 -17.49 -38.02 -26.31
C ALA A 49 -17.27 -37.41 -24.91
N ASN A 50 -18.30 -36.66 -24.47
CA ASN A 50 -19.11 -36.79 -23.24
C ASN A 50 -18.82 -37.97 -22.27
N PRO A 51 -19.23 -37.92 -20.96
CA PRO A 51 -20.60 -37.53 -20.60
C PRO A 51 -20.80 -36.64 -19.35
N ALA A 52 -21.80 -35.77 -19.46
CA ALA A 52 -22.66 -35.42 -18.35
C ALA A 52 -23.60 -36.59 -18.05
N SER A 53 -23.71 -36.96 -16.77
CA SER A 53 -24.81 -37.76 -16.23
C SER A 53 -25.39 -37.02 -15.03
N THR A 54 -26.68 -36.73 -15.14
CA THR A 54 -27.59 -36.31 -14.08
C THR A 54 -27.64 -37.34 -12.95
N ASN A 55 -27.75 -36.89 -11.69
CA ASN A 55 -28.66 -37.45 -10.69
C ASN A 55 -28.87 -36.46 -9.54
N ALA A 56 -30.13 -36.37 -9.13
CA ALA A 56 -30.60 -35.76 -7.90
C ALA A 56 -30.46 -36.76 -6.74
N ASP A 57 -30.54 -36.17 -5.54
CA ASP A 57 -30.88 -36.76 -4.23
C ASP A 57 -29.84 -37.60 -3.46
N ASP A 58 -29.90 -37.29 -2.16
CA ASP A 58 -29.53 -38.04 -0.96
C ASP A 58 -28.07 -38.07 -0.47
N ASP A 59 -27.91 -37.39 0.69
CA ASP A 59 -27.24 -37.85 1.92
C ASP A 59 -26.05 -38.80 1.77
N ASP A 60 -24.87 -38.31 2.16
CA ASP A 60 -24.11 -38.97 3.22
C ASP A 60 -23.02 -38.03 3.76
N ALA A 61 -23.20 -37.68 5.04
CA ALA A 61 -22.21 -37.03 5.86
C ALA A 61 -21.07 -38.01 6.14
N ASP A 62 -20.00 -37.96 5.34
CA ASP A 62 -18.82 -38.77 5.59
C ASP A 62 -17.97 -38.17 6.73
N SER A 63 -18.24 -38.70 7.90
CA SER A 63 -17.48 -38.57 9.12
C SER A 63 -16.18 -39.36 9.03
N SER A 64 -15.02 -38.72 8.88
CA SER A 64 -13.75 -39.13 9.51
C SER A 64 -12.57 -38.35 8.93
N ASP A 65 -11.97 -37.47 9.74
CA ASP A 65 -10.50 -37.29 9.85
C ASP A 65 -10.07 -36.06 10.67
N TRP A 66 -11.02 -35.29 11.22
CA TRP A 66 -10.69 -34.15 12.12
C TRP A 66 -9.95 -34.59 13.40
N SER A 67 -10.14 -35.83 13.87
CA SER A 67 -9.53 -36.32 15.11
C SER A 67 -8.01 -36.50 15.01
N GLN A 68 -7.46 -36.66 13.80
CA GLN A 68 -6.03 -36.83 13.58
C GLN A 68 -5.28 -35.48 13.56
N TYR A 69 -5.96 -34.39 13.19
CA TYR A 69 -5.40 -33.03 13.17
C TYR A 69 -5.66 -32.25 14.46
N ALA A 70 -6.64 -32.66 15.27
CA ALA A 70 -6.97 -32.03 16.55
C ALA A 70 -5.77 -31.84 17.50
N PRO A 71 -4.86 -32.82 17.72
CA PRO A 71 -3.71 -32.61 18.61
C PRO A 71 -2.65 -31.69 17.99
N VAL A 72 -2.49 -31.70 16.67
CA VAL A 72 -1.51 -30.85 15.95
C VAL A 72 -1.95 -29.39 15.99
N ILE A 73 -3.24 -29.12 15.73
CA ILE A 73 -3.79 -27.77 15.78
C ILE A 73 -3.79 -27.22 17.21
N ALA A 74 -4.16 -28.04 18.21
CA ALA A 74 -4.07 -27.66 19.61
C ALA A 74 -2.62 -27.34 20.04
N GLY A 75 -1.63 -28.10 19.56
CA GLY A 75 -0.21 -27.85 19.80
C GLY A 75 0.28 -26.54 19.22
N ILE A 76 -0.09 -26.22 17.98
CA ILE A 76 0.31 -24.98 17.30
C ILE A 76 -0.32 -23.75 17.98
N VAL A 77 -1.61 -23.82 18.32
CA VAL A 77 -2.30 -22.72 19.02
C VAL A 77 -1.72 -22.51 20.42
N GLY A 78 -1.42 -23.59 21.14
CA GLY A 78 -0.76 -23.54 22.45
C GLY A 78 0.64 -22.90 22.38
N LEU A 79 1.45 -23.27 21.39
CA LEU A 79 2.80 -22.73 21.21
C LEU A 79 2.78 -21.24 20.81
N CYS A 80 1.84 -20.83 19.96
CA CYS A 80 1.63 -19.43 19.61
C CYS A 80 1.21 -18.59 20.82
N LEU A 81 0.30 -19.09 21.67
CA LEU A 81 -0.09 -18.41 22.91
C LEU A 81 1.07 -18.29 23.90
N LEU A 82 1.88 -19.33 24.04
CA LEU A 82 3.05 -19.33 24.94
C LEU A 82 4.12 -18.33 24.46
N MET A 83 4.35 -18.24 23.15
CA MET A 83 5.22 -17.21 22.56
C MET A 83 4.70 -15.79 22.81
N LEU A 84 3.38 -15.55 22.69
CA LEU A 84 2.80 -14.23 22.96
C LEU A 84 2.93 -13.83 24.43
N ILE A 85 2.78 -14.79 25.36
CA ILE A 85 2.97 -14.54 26.80
C ILE A 85 4.44 -14.21 27.11
N LEU A 86 5.40 -14.93 26.51
CA LEU A 86 6.83 -14.64 26.69
C LEU A 86 7.22 -13.26 26.14
N VAL A 87 6.70 -12.87 24.97
CA VAL A 87 6.95 -11.53 24.41
C VAL A 87 6.30 -10.44 25.26
N GLY A 88 5.07 -10.67 25.76
CA GLY A 88 4.38 -9.73 26.67
C GLY A 88 5.12 -9.53 27.99
N ALA A 89 5.61 -10.61 28.61
CA ALA A 89 6.40 -10.55 29.85
C ALA A 89 7.75 -9.83 29.65
N SER A 90 8.38 -9.99 28.49
CA SER A 90 9.65 -9.32 28.16
C SER A 90 9.50 -7.79 28.05
N ILE A 91 8.35 -7.31 27.55
CA ILE A 91 8.04 -5.87 27.47
C ILE A 91 7.70 -5.30 28.86
N ALA A 92 7.04 -6.08 29.72
CA ALA A 92 6.69 -5.66 31.07
C ALA A 92 7.93 -5.51 32.00
N MET A 93 8.95 -6.35 31.83
CA MET A 93 10.16 -6.29 32.67
C MET A 93 11.22 -5.29 32.20
N SER A 94 11.07 -4.67 31.02
CA SER A 94 12.04 -3.71 30.47
C SER A 94 11.74 -2.24 30.80
N ARG A 95 10.77 -1.96 31.67
CA ARG A 95 10.30 -0.58 31.97
C ARG A 95 10.83 0.05 33.26
N SER A 96 11.78 -0.58 33.97
CA SER A 96 12.34 -0.05 35.22
C SER A 96 13.79 0.45 35.06
N LYS A 97 13.94 1.65 34.49
CA LYS A 97 15.08 2.54 34.83
C LYS A 97 14.75 4.00 34.49
N PRO A 98 14.47 4.87 35.47
CA PRO A 98 14.57 6.31 35.25
C PRO A 98 16.06 6.66 35.21
N ALA A 99 16.56 7.06 34.05
CA ALA A 99 17.89 7.65 33.94
C ALA A 99 17.82 9.09 34.45
N ALA A 100 18.67 9.38 35.44
CA ALA A 100 18.88 10.68 36.01
C ALA A 100 19.33 11.69 34.94
N VAL A 101 18.86 12.92 35.12
CA VAL A 101 19.30 14.12 34.41
C VAL A 101 20.59 14.57 35.07
N ASP A 102 21.66 14.76 34.30
CA ASP A 102 22.78 15.63 34.68
C ASP A 102 23.03 16.65 33.55
N PRO A 103 23.22 17.94 33.90
CA PRO A 103 23.50 19.01 32.95
C PRO A 103 25.01 19.20 32.79
N VAL A 104 25.51 19.30 31.55
CA VAL A 104 26.84 19.88 31.30
C VAL A 104 26.78 20.86 30.14
N THR A 105 27.18 22.06 30.50
CA THR A 105 27.29 23.33 29.79
C THR A 105 28.30 23.30 28.63
N GLU A 106 28.02 24.18 27.66
CA GLU A 106 28.79 24.57 26.47
C GLU A 106 30.30 24.81 26.69
N ASP A 107 31.11 24.51 25.67
CA ASP A 107 31.91 25.56 25.04
C ASP A 107 32.39 25.21 23.60
N THR A 108 31.66 25.77 22.64
CA THR A 108 32.12 26.53 21.46
C THR A 108 33.37 26.08 20.68
N ALA A 109 33.14 25.41 19.55
CA ALA A 109 33.89 25.66 18.31
C ALA A 109 32.88 26.05 17.22
N MET A 110 32.98 27.30 16.79
CA MET A 110 32.09 27.96 15.83
C MET A 110 32.22 27.31 14.45
N ASP A 111 31.18 26.59 14.04
CA ASP A 111 30.69 26.65 12.67
C ASP A 111 29.20 26.96 12.78
N ALA A 112 28.86 28.24 12.67
CA ALA A 112 27.49 28.71 12.61
C ALA A 112 26.90 28.30 11.27
N ALA A 113 26.56 27.01 11.14
CA ALA A 113 25.52 26.58 10.23
C ALA A 113 24.23 27.26 10.70
N LYS A 114 23.83 28.28 9.93
CA LYS A 114 22.52 28.93 10.00
C LYS A 114 21.46 27.94 10.47
N SER A 115 20.59 28.42 11.36
CA SER A 115 19.28 27.84 11.61
C SER A 115 18.62 27.51 10.27
N ASP A 116 18.69 26.25 9.83
CA ASP A 116 17.93 25.70 8.71
C ASP A 116 16.47 25.53 9.18
N GLU A 117 15.83 26.65 9.50
CA GLU A 117 14.37 26.70 9.43
C GLU A 117 14.07 26.58 7.94
N PRO A 118 13.36 25.53 7.47
CA PRO A 118 13.12 25.38 6.05
C PRO A 118 12.30 26.58 5.59
N GLU A 119 12.96 27.51 4.89
CA GLU A 119 12.33 28.65 4.26
C GLU A 119 11.41 28.09 3.17
N PHE A 120 10.15 27.85 3.55
CA PHE A 120 9.18 27.33 2.62
C PHE A 120 8.59 28.48 1.81
N ARG A 121 8.48 28.27 0.50
CA ARG A 121 7.79 29.20 -0.38
C ARG A 121 6.30 28.87 -0.35
N VAL A 122 5.47 29.86 -0.01
CA VAL A 122 4.02 29.71 -0.11
C VAL A 122 3.64 29.55 -1.59
N VAL A 123 3.15 28.36 -1.93
CA VAL A 123 2.72 28.05 -3.29
C VAL A 123 1.42 28.80 -3.61
N ASN A 124 1.29 29.28 -4.84
CA ASN A 124 0.14 30.05 -5.32
C ASN A 124 -1.11 29.15 -5.53
N LEU A 125 -1.67 28.67 -4.42
CA LEU A 125 -2.92 27.93 -4.32
C LEU A 125 -3.76 28.51 -3.17
N PRO A 126 -5.07 28.23 -3.11
CA PRO A 126 -5.86 28.50 -1.91
C PRO A 126 -5.28 27.74 -0.71
N GLU A 127 -5.25 28.37 0.46
CA GLU A 127 -4.75 27.72 1.69
C GLU A 127 -5.55 26.46 2.03
N SER A 128 -6.85 26.46 1.77
CA SER A 128 -7.71 25.27 1.93
C SER A 128 -7.19 24.08 1.12
N THR A 129 -6.80 24.31 -0.14
CA THR A 129 -6.22 23.28 -1.02
C THR A 129 -4.85 22.84 -0.51
N ARG A 130 -3.98 23.77 -0.09
CA ARG A 130 -2.67 23.43 0.49
C ARG A 130 -2.81 22.56 1.75
N ARG A 131 -3.75 22.90 2.65
CA ARG A 131 -4.07 22.09 3.83
C ARG A 131 -4.57 20.70 3.46
N THR A 132 -5.44 20.58 2.46
CA THR A 132 -5.89 19.27 1.97
C THR A 132 -4.73 18.40 1.49
N ILE A 133 -3.86 18.95 0.63
CA ILE A 133 -2.66 18.25 0.12
C ILE A 133 -1.79 17.77 1.29
N TYR A 134 -1.54 18.65 2.26
CA TYR A 134 -0.77 18.32 3.45
C TYR A 134 -1.40 17.19 4.28
N HIS A 135 -2.70 17.25 4.55
CA HIS A 135 -3.39 16.22 5.33
C HIS A 135 -3.40 14.87 4.62
N ASP A 136 -3.64 14.86 3.31
CA ASP A 136 -3.61 13.66 2.50
C ASP A 136 -2.20 13.04 2.49
N TYR A 137 -1.17 13.87 2.31
CA TYR A 137 0.24 13.46 2.42
C TYR A 137 0.57 12.87 3.79
N ARG A 138 0.22 13.57 4.88
CA ARG A 138 0.48 13.13 6.26
C ARG A 138 -0.26 11.86 6.62
N ARG A 139 -1.47 11.64 6.07
CA ARG A 139 -2.22 10.41 6.28
C ARG A 139 -1.52 9.20 5.64
N LEU A 140 -0.92 9.38 4.46
CA LEU A 140 -0.15 8.35 3.77
C LEU A 140 1.20 8.08 4.46
N ALA A 141 1.93 9.14 4.82
CA ALA A 141 3.22 9.02 5.50
C ALA A 141 3.07 8.46 6.93
N GLY A 142 2.09 8.94 7.69
CA GLY A 142 1.87 8.54 9.09
C GLY A 142 1.35 7.10 9.25
N SER A 143 0.67 6.54 8.24
CA SER A 143 0.20 5.15 8.32
C SER A 143 1.31 4.12 8.17
N SER A 144 2.40 4.47 7.48
CA SER A 144 3.34 3.48 6.94
C SER A 144 4.81 3.76 7.25
N ILE A 145 5.19 5.03 7.49
CA ILE A 145 6.58 5.49 7.49
C ILE A 145 7.03 5.90 8.89
N ASP A 146 6.18 6.64 9.62
CA ASP A 146 6.52 7.16 10.94
C ASP A 146 6.37 6.13 12.07
N LYS A 147 5.60 5.06 11.85
CA LYS A 147 5.52 3.97 12.82
C LYS A 147 6.85 3.20 12.79
N LYS A 148 7.72 3.54 13.75
CA LYS A 148 9.01 2.90 14.02
C LYS A 148 8.81 1.38 14.10
N VAL A 149 9.07 0.69 12.99
CA VAL A 149 9.20 -0.76 13.00
C VAL A 149 10.40 -1.07 13.90
N PRO A 150 10.30 -2.01 14.86
CA PRO A 150 11.39 -2.34 15.80
C PRO A 150 12.51 -3.13 15.10
N LEU A 151 13.01 -2.61 13.99
CA LEU A 151 14.21 -3.09 13.33
C LEU A 151 15.37 -2.22 13.78
N GLN A 152 16.53 -2.85 13.99
CA GLN A 152 17.76 -2.10 14.25
C GLN A 152 18.04 -1.19 13.05
N LYS A 153 18.45 0.06 13.32
CA LYS A 153 18.67 1.08 12.28
C LYS A 153 19.65 0.63 11.20
N ASP A 154 20.65 -0.17 11.59
CA ASP A 154 21.71 -0.65 10.71
C ASP A 154 21.41 -2.02 10.08
N ALA A 155 20.24 -2.60 10.35
CA ALA A 155 19.87 -3.87 9.73
C ALA A 155 19.65 -3.67 8.22
N PRO A 156 20.23 -4.53 7.35
CA PRO A 156 20.06 -4.41 5.90
C PRO A 156 18.59 -4.52 5.46
N ALA A 157 17.76 -5.22 6.24
CA ALA A 157 16.32 -5.28 6.04
C ALA A 157 15.64 -3.92 6.24
N ARG A 158 16.10 -3.11 7.21
CA ARG A 158 15.56 -1.77 7.48
C ARG A 158 15.88 -0.81 6.34
N GLN A 159 17.12 -0.83 5.85
CA GLN A 159 17.52 0.00 4.71
C GLN A 159 16.71 -0.32 3.44
N LYS A 160 16.44 -1.60 3.17
CA LYS A 160 15.59 -2.01 2.05
C LYS A 160 14.14 -1.52 2.23
N LEU A 161 13.60 -1.64 3.44
CA LEU A 161 12.27 -1.13 3.75
C LEU A 161 12.19 0.39 3.58
N ASP A 162 13.14 1.14 4.15
CA ASP A 162 13.18 2.60 4.03
C ASP A 162 13.29 3.04 2.56
N LYS A 163 14.07 2.32 1.74
CA LYS A 163 14.11 2.56 0.29
C LYS A 163 12.77 2.35 -0.39
N VAL A 164 12.05 1.27 -0.06
CA VAL A 164 10.72 1.00 -0.62
C VAL A 164 9.70 2.05 -0.16
N LEU A 165 9.74 2.43 1.11
CA LEU A 165 8.87 3.47 1.66
C LEU A 165 9.11 4.81 0.97
N ASN A 166 10.37 5.22 0.79
CA ASN A 166 10.73 6.43 0.07
C ASN A 166 10.24 6.40 -1.39
N GLN A 167 10.38 5.26 -2.08
CA GLN A 167 9.86 5.09 -3.44
C GLN A 167 8.34 5.21 -3.53
N ILE A 168 7.61 4.74 -2.51
CA ILE A 168 6.16 4.90 -2.44
C ILE A 168 5.82 6.38 -2.26
N VAL A 169 6.49 7.07 -1.32
CA VAL A 169 6.29 8.51 -1.10
C VAL A 169 6.55 9.31 -2.37
N ASP A 170 7.66 9.06 -3.05
CA ASP A 170 8.00 9.80 -4.27
C ASP A 170 6.92 9.61 -5.35
N ARG A 171 6.38 8.38 -5.51
CA ARG A 171 5.27 8.14 -6.45
C ARG A 171 3.99 8.88 -6.04
N GLU A 172 3.67 8.90 -4.76
CA GLU A 172 2.50 9.62 -4.27
C GLU A 172 2.65 11.14 -4.45
N ILE A 173 3.86 11.69 -4.22
CA ILE A 173 4.17 13.10 -4.50
C ILE A 173 3.92 13.42 -5.98
N THR A 174 4.40 12.57 -6.89
CA THR A 174 4.11 12.71 -8.33
C THR A 174 2.61 12.67 -8.60
N HIS A 175 1.86 11.77 -7.95
CA HIS A 175 0.40 11.71 -8.10
C HIS A 175 -0.30 12.98 -7.59
N PHE A 176 0.13 13.54 -6.46
CA PHE A 176 -0.40 14.81 -5.96
C PHE A 176 -0.09 15.96 -6.92
N ALA A 177 1.14 16.04 -7.41
CA ALA A 177 1.56 17.04 -8.39
C ALA A 177 0.65 17.01 -9.63
N LEU A 178 0.41 15.82 -10.19
CA LEU A 178 -0.46 15.62 -11.35
C LEU A 178 -1.94 15.95 -11.06
N ASN A 179 -2.45 15.54 -9.89
CA ASN A 179 -3.87 15.73 -9.55
C ASN A 179 -4.22 17.21 -9.31
N TYR A 180 -3.30 17.97 -8.73
CA TYR A 180 -3.49 19.39 -8.41
C TYR A 180 -2.90 20.34 -9.46
N GLY A 181 -2.22 19.82 -10.49
CA GLY A 181 -1.61 20.63 -11.55
C GLY A 181 -0.45 21.50 -11.06
N ILE A 182 0.30 21.02 -10.07
CA ILE A 182 1.44 21.71 -9.44
C ILE A 182 2.73 20.92 -9.64
N SER A 183 3.88 21.53 -9.36
CA SER A 183 5.13 20.79 -9.41
C SER A 183 5.31 19.88 -8.19
N GLU A 184 6.15 18.86 -8.30
CA GLU A 184 6.51 18.02 -7.15
C GLU A 184 7.24 18.82 -6.07
N ASP A 185 8.01 19.84 -6.46
CA ASP A 185 8.65 20.77 -5.54
C ASP A 185 7.62 21.56 -4.75
N ASP A 186 6.57 22.06 -5.43
CA ASP A 186 5.46 22.76 -4.76
C ASP A 186 4.76 21.86 -3.73
N VAL A 187 4.59 20.56 -4.01
CA VAL A 187 4.05 19.61 -3.02
C VAL A 187 4.96 19.53 -1.80
N ARG A 188 6.28 19.44 -1.99
CA ARG A 188 7.26 19.42 -0.89
C ARG A 188 7.26 20.72 -0.09
N GLN A 189 7.11 21.87 -0.77
CA GLN A 189 6.97 23.19 -0.13
C GLN A 189 5.68 23.29 0.70
N ILE A 190 4.55 22.75 0.20
CA ILE A 190 3.29 22.67 0.96
C ILE A 190 3.45 21.78 2.21
N VAL A 191 4.19 20.69 2.10
CA VAL A 191 4.48 19.82 3.25
C VAL A 191 5.33 20.56 4.29
N ALA A 192 6.39 21.25 3.86
CA ALA A 192 7.22 22.07 4.73
C ALA A 192 6.43 23.22 5.39
N GLU A 193 5.55 23.89 4.64
CA GLU A 193 4.62 24.90 5.15
C GLU A 193 3.73 24.31 6.26
N GLY A 194 3.11 23.15 6.01
CA GLY A 194 2.22 22.52 6.96
C GLY A 194 2.92 22.03 8.22
N ASP A 195 4.18 21.59 8.09
CA ASP A 195 5.04 21.20 9.21
C ASP A 195 5.42 22.41 10.07
N ALA A 196 5.84 23.51 9.44
CA ALA A 196 6.19 24.76 10.12
C ALA A 196 4.96 25.38 10.82
N LYS A 197 3.80 25.33 10.17
CA LYS A 197 2.53 25.84 10.72
C LYS A 197 1.81 24.85 11.65
N GLN A 198 2.35 23.65 11.83
CA GLN A 198 1.76 22.58 12.64
C GLN A 198 0.28 22.32 12.32
N TRP A 199 -0.06 22.20 11.03
CA TRP A 199 -1.43 21.90 10.63
C TRP A 199 -1.89 20.58 11.26
N SER A 200 -2.93 20.63 12.10
CA SER A 200 -3.36 19.49 12.91
C SER A 200 -3.98 18.39 12.04
N ILE A 201 -3.44 17.17 12.08
CA ILE A 201 -3.98 16.02 11.35
C ILE A 201 -5.34 15.54 11.94
N ASN A 202 -5.66 15.96 13.16
CA ASN A 202 -6.96 15.72 13.79
C ASN A 202 -8.04 16.58 13.11
N SER A 203 -8.85 15.94 12.26
CA SER A 203 -9.91 16.52 11.43
C SER A 203 -11.12 17.09 12.19
N SER A 204 -11.00 17.41 13.48
CA SER A 204 -12.11 17.93 14.31
C SER A 204 -12.46 19.40 14.04
N GLN A 205 -11.74 20.12 13.18
CA GLN A 205 -12.02 21.53 12.86
C GLN A 205 -12.77 21.77 11.54
N ARG A 206 -13.26 20.71 10.88
CA ARG A 206 -14.07 20.87 9.65
C ARG A 206 -15.54 21.13 9.98
N SER A 207 -15.88 22.21 10.71
CA SER A 207 -17.28 22.70 10.82
C SER A 207 -17.46 23.98 11.66
N VAL A 208 -16.77 25.10 11.39
CA VAL A 208 -17.29 26.41 11.85
C VAL A 208 -16.83 27.57 10.96
N GLU A 209 -17.06 27.56 9.65
CA GLU A 209 -17.03 28.82 8.86
C GLU A 209 -17.59 28.59 7.45
N ALA A 210 -18.91 28.57 7.34
CA ALA A 210 -19.65 28.99 6.14
C ALA A 210 -21.16 28.79 6.34
N LEU A 211 -21.81 29.77 6.95
CA LEU A 211 -23.18 30.13 6.54
C LEU A 211 -23.32 31.65 6.71
N PRO A 212 -23.20 32.45 5.64
CA PRO A 212 -23.73 33.80 5.66
C PRO A 212 -25.25 33.69 5.80
N THR A 213 -25.77 34.19 6.92
CA THR A 213 -27.19 34.41 7.13
C THR A 213 -27.63 35.46 6.10
N GLN A 214 -28.52 35.06 5.19
CA GLN A 214 -29.36 36.00 4.45
C GLN A 214 -30.46 36.54 5.38
#